data_AF-V5GXX0-F1
#
_entry.id   AF-V5GXX0-F1
#
_cell.length_a   1.000
_cell.length_b   1.000
_cell.length_c   1.000
_cell.angle_alpha   90.00
_cell.angle_beta   90.00
_cell.angle_gamma   90.00
#
_symmetry.space_group_name_H-M   'P 1'
#
loop_
_entity.id
_entity.type
_entity.pdbx_description
1 polymer ?
#
loop_
_entity_poly.entity_id
_entity_poly.type
_entity_poly.pdbx_seq_one_letter_code
_entity_poly.pdbx_strand_id
1 'polypeptide(L)'
;MVCKLAVVLFVAIFAVFVQTHAVDNDDVPQVRNDAEKLLEKLEAAVDEALVQAQQALDDARNKVDQTAAAIEASAESEMKSTEDKFREELDKLKEKAANAGVNIDDCLAGNEDKLVNLPNVFTEDMVHCVSDRIDQGISYAQDALDAVKKVVEEVENIKQEIKDCGHGLKAVKCLAKLALQIEKDITSLPTKIEADVAATVALIAQLEDKVKECASTKVDECESEGEKTLAIIAACVASKIIT
;
A
#
# COMPACT_ATOMS: atom_id res chain seq x y z
N MET A 1 -19.71 25.24 -0.11
CA MET A 1 -19.91 26.33 0.89
C MET A 1 -21.39 26.54 1.25
N VAL A 2 -22.14 25.48 1.58
CA VAL A 2 -23.57 25.60 1.99
C VAL A 2 -23.87 24.88 3.32
N CYS A 3 -22.95 24.09 3.86
CA CYS A 3 -23.17 23.29 5.09
C CYS A 3 -22.90 23.99 6.43
N LYS A 4 -22.33 25.21 6.46
CA LYS A 4 -21.97 25.87 7.73
C LYS A 4 -23.14 26.59 8.41
N LEU A 5 -24.20 26.96 7.68
CA LEU A 5 -25.30 27.75 8.26
C LEU A 5 -26.36 26.92 8.99
N ALA A 6 -26.56 25.65 8.61
CA ALA A 6 -27.57 24.78 9.24
C ALA A 6 -27.12 24.24 10.61
N VAL A 7 -25.82 24.01 10.79
CA VAL A 7 -25.24 23.47 12.04
C VAL A 7 -25.26 24.51 13.17
N VAL A 8 -24.98 25.78 12.85
CA VAL A 8 -24.99 26.88 13.84
C VAL A 8 -26.38 27.16 14.40
N LEU A 9 -27.45 26.88 13.65
CA LEU A 9 -28.83 27.12 14.10
C LEU A 9 -29.31 26.13 15.17
N PHE A 10 -28.77 24.90 15.19
CA PHE A 10 -29.09 23.89 16.22
C PHE A 10 -28.36 24.18 17.55
N VAL A 11 -27.18 24.78 17.50
CA VAL A 11 -26.36 25.16 18.67
C VAL A 11 -27.07 26.19 19.56
N ALA A 12 -27.81 27.14 18.96
CA ALA A 12 -28.55 28.15 19.72
C ALA A 12 -29.75 27.57 20.48
N ILE A 13 -30.31 26.45 20.05
CA ILE A 13 -31.47 25.84 20.70
C ILE A 13 -31.02 24.92 21.85
N PHE A 14 -29.92 24.18 21.70
CA PHE A 14 -29.43 23.28 22.76
C PHE A 14 -28.63 24.01 23.86
N ALA A 15 -27.81 25.01 23.51
CA ALA A 15 -27.02 25.76 24.50
C ALA A 15 -27.88 26.66 25.40
N VAL A 16 -29.01 27.16 24.90
CA VAL A 16 -29.94 28.00 25.66
C VAL A 16 -30.83 27.17 26.58
N PHE A 17 -31.23 25.95 26.18
CA PHE A 17 -32.12 25.12 27.01
C PHE A 17 -31.48 24.67 28.33
N VAL A 18 -30.16 24.43 28.35
CA VAL A 18 -29.44 23.94 29.54
C VAL A 18 -29.19 25.03 30.59
N GLN A 19 -29.19 26.31 30.20
CA GLN A 19 -28.87 27.41 31.13
C GLN A 19 -30.10 28.06 31.80
N THR A 20 -31.32 27.90 31.27
CA THR A 20 -32.49 28.62 31.79
C THR A 20 -33.70 27.77 32.19
N HIS A 21 -33.74 26.47 31.88
CA HIS A 21 -34.85 25.61 32.32
C HIS A 21 -34.41 24.62 33.40
N ALA A 22 -35.16 24.61 34.51
CA ALA A 22 -35.16 23.48 35.42
C ALA A 22 -35.52 22.26 34.59
N VAL A 23 -34.52 21.43 34.29
CA VAL A 23 -34.68 20.17 33.58
C VAL A 23 -35.63 19.32 34.43
N ASP A 24 -36.85 19.13 33.96
CA ASP A 24 -37.80 18.22 34.61
C ASP A 24 -37.41 16.78 34.23
N ASN A 25 -37.76 15.80 35.07
CA ASN A 25 -37.45 14.38 34.78
C ASN A 25 -38.06 13.88 33.45
N ASP A 26 -39.05 14.60 32.90
CA ASP A 26 -39.71 14.32 31.62
C ASP A 26 -38.84 14.64 30.39
N ASP A 27 -37.71 15.36 30.54
CA ASP A 27 -36.81 15.70 29.43
C ASP A 27 -35.79 14.58 29.12
N VAL A 28 -35.61 13.61 30.02
CA VAL A 28 -34.64 12.50 29.87
C VAL A 28 -34.85 11.68 28.59
N PRO A 29 -36.08 11.28 28.21
CA PRO A 29 -36.31 10.53 26.97
C PRO A 29 -35.94 11.34 25.72
N GLN A 30 -36.19 12.66 25.72
CA GLN A 30 -35.88 13.52 24.58
C GLN A 30 -34.37 13.69 24.39
N VAL A 31 -33.63 13.99 25.47
CA VAL A 31 -32.17 14.13 25.42
C VAL A 31 -31.49 12.81 25.03
N ARG A 32 -32.04 11.67 25.46
CA ARG A 32 -31.58 10.34 25.01
C ARG A 32 -31.81 10.14 23.52
N ASN A 33 -33.02 10.41 23.02
CA ASN A 33 -33.33 10.32 21.58
C ASN A 33 -32.43 11.22 20.73
N ASP A 34 -32.10 12.41 21.23
CA ASP A 34 -31.19 13.32 20.52
C ASP A 34 -29.75 12.81 20.50
N ALA A 35 -29.26 12.23 21.59
CA ALA A 35 -27.96 11.56 21.64
C ALA A 35 -27.90 10.32 20.72
N GLU A 36 -28.97 9.53 20.67
CA GLU A 36 -29.09 8.38 19.76
C GLU A 36 -29.09 8.82 18.28
N LYS A 37 -29.80 9.89 17.93
CA LYS A 37 -29.74 10.47 16.57
C LYS A 37 -28.37 11.01 16.20
N LEU A 38 -27.65 11.59 17.16
CA LEU A 38 -26.27 12.02 16.95
C LEU A 38 -25.36 10.80 16.74
N LEU A 39 -25.56 9.73 17.51
CA LEU A 39 -24.84 8.48 17.32
C LEU A 39 -25.10 7.87 15.94
N GLU A 40 -26.35 7.83 15.47
CA GLU A 40 -26.68 7.36 14.11
C GLU A 40 -25.95 8.18 13.03
N LYS A 41 -25.82 9.50 13.23
CA LYS A 41 -25.04 10.35 12.32
C LYS A 41 -23.55 10.05 12.38
N LEU A 42 -23.02 9.77 13.57
CA LEU A 42 -21.62 9.38 13.75
C LEU A 42 -21.34 8.03 13.08
N GLU A 43 -22.18 7.02 13.33
CA GLU A 43 -22.13 5.70 12.69
C GLU A 43 -22.12 5.87 11.16
N ALA A 44 -23.07 6.64 10.60
CA ALA A 44 -23.13 6.88 9.15
C ALA A 44 -21.89 7.61 8.59
N ALA A 45 -21.38 8.64 9.30
CA ALA A 45 -20.21 9.39 8.86
C ALA A 45 -18.92 8.55 8.91
N VAL A 46 -18.79 7.71 9.94
CA VAL A 46 -17.68 6.74 10.05
C VAL A 46 -17.81 5.72 8.93
N ASP A 47 -18.96 5.08 8.74
CA ASP A 47 -19.19 4.08 7.69
C ASP A 47 -18.87 4.63 6.28
N GLU A 48 -19.30 5.86 5.98
CA GLU A 48 -18.95 6.52 4.71
C GLU A 48 -17.43 6.69 4.57
N ALA A 49 -16.75 7.15 5.62
CA ALA A 49 -15.29 7.28 5.62
C ALA A 49 -14.58 5.92 5.49
N LEU A 50 -15.13 4.85 6.08
CA LEU A 50 -14.62 3.47 5.95
C LEU A 50 -14.67 2.99 4.50
N VAL A 51 -15.80 3.21 3.83
CA VAL A 51 -15.98 2.81 2.42
C VAL A 51 -14.98 3.56 1.53
N GLN A 52 -14.83 4.86 1.74
CA GLN A 52 -13.87 5.67 1.00
C GLN A 52 -12.42 5.26 1.28
N ALA A 53 -12.10 4.95 2.55
CA ALA A 53 -10.81 4.44 2.97
C ALA A 53 -10.44 3.14 2.25
N GLN A 54 -11.36 2.16 2.27
CA GLN A 54 -11.18 0.88 1.62
C GLN A 54 -10.96 1.06 0.12
N GLN A 55 -11.79 1.89 -0.53
CA GLN A 55 -11.65 2.17 -1.96
C GLN A 55 -10.30 2.80 -2.29
N ALA A 56 -9.85 3.79 -1.51
CA ALA A 56 -8.57 4.45 -1.74
C ALA A 56 -7.37 3.50 -1.57
N LEU A 57 -7.42 2.60 -0.58
CA LEU A 57 -6.39 1.58 -0.37
C LEU A 57 -6.39 0.54 -1.50
N ASP A 58 -7.57 0.10 -1.94
CA ASP A 58 -7.70 -0.84 -3.06
C ASP A 58 -7.21 -0.21 -4.38
N ASP A 59 -7.55 1.04 -4.65
CA ASP A 59 -7.07 1.78 -5.83
C ASP A 59 -5.54 1.94 -5.79
N ALA A 60 -4.97 2.29 -4.63
CA ALA A 60 -3.53 2.41 -4.46
C ALA A 60 -2.81 1.07 -4.67
N ARG A 61 -3.36 -0.02 -4.12
CA ARG A 61 -2.86 -1.38 -4.33
C ARG A 61 -2.90 -1.77 -5.79
N ASN A 62 -4.05 -1.62 -6.44
CA ASN A 62 -4.23 -1.97 -7.85
C ASN A 62 -3.24 -1.21 -8.75
N LYS A 63 -2.96 0.06 -8.43
CA LYS A 63 -1.97 0.86 -9.15
C LYS A 63 -0.55 0.31 -9.00
N VAL A 64 -0.17 -0.09 -7.79
CA VAL A 64 1.14 -0.71 -7.54
C VAL A 64 1.24 -2.06 -8.24
N ASP A 65 0.21 -2.90 -8.18
CA ASP A 65 0.19 -4.21 -8.86
C ASP A 65 0.34 -4.06 -10.39
N GLN A 66 -0.38 -3.11 -10.99
CA GLN A 66 -0.25 -2.81 -12.42
C GLN A 66 1.14 -2.29 -12.79
N THR A 67 1.69 -1.43 -11.95
CA THR A 67 3.02 -0.83 -12.15
C THR A 67 4.11 -1.89 -12.01
N ALA A 68 3.99 -2.77 -11.02
CA ALA A 68 4.87 -3.92 -10.82
C ALA A 68 4.86 -4.84 -12.03
N ALA A 69 3.68 -5.27 -12.49
CA ALA A 69 3.57 -6.12 -13.68
C ALA A 69 4.19 -5.47 -14.93
N ALA A 70 4.02 -4.16 -15.12
CA ALA A 70 4.62 -3.44 -16.24
C ALA A 70 6.16 -3.35 -16.13
N ILE A 71 6.67 -3.12 -14.92
CA ILE A 71 8.11 -3.05 -14.64
C ILE A 71 8.75 -4.43 -14.83
N GLU A 72 8.16 -5.49 -14.26
CA GLU A 72 8.64 -6.87 -14.41
C GLU A 72 8.70 -7.26 -15.89
N ALA A 73 7.64 -6.99 -16.66
CA ALA A 73 7.62 -7.29 -18.09
C ALA A 73 8.69 -6.50 -18.88
N SER A 74 8.93 -5.24 -18.53
CA SER A 74 9.99 -4.43 -19.15
C SER A 74 11.37 -5.01 -18.85
N ALA A 75 11.63 -5.34 -17.58
CA ALA A 75 12.91 -5.87 -17.14
C ALA A 75 13.18 -7.27 -17.68
N GLU A 76 12.17 -8.16 -17.74
CA GLU A 76 12.28 -9.47 -18.40
C GLU A 76 12.65 -9.30 -19.88
N SER A 77 12.00 -8.34 -20.57
CA SER A 77 12.32 -8.03 -21.97
C SER A 77 13.76 -7.51 -22.13
N GLU A 78 14.25 -6.70 -21.20
CA GLU A 78 15.63 -6.19 -21.21
C GLU A 78 16.64 -7.31 -20.95
N MET A 79 16.42 -8.14 -19.93
CA MET A 79 17.26 -9.30 -19.63
C MET A 79 17.33 -10.28 -20.81
N LYS A 80 16.19 -10.50 -21.49
CA LYS A 80 16.14 -11.33 -22.70
C LYS A 80 16.91 -10.70 -23.87
N SER A 81 16.77 -9.39 -24.08
CA SER A 81 17.57 -8.70 -25.10
C SER A 81 19.06 -8.80 -24.80
N THR A 82 19.45 -8.77 -23.52
CA THR A 82 20.81 -8.97 -23.07
C THR A 82 21.29 -10.41 -23.32
N GLU A 83 20.45 -11.42 -23.09
CA GLU A 83 20.72 -12.82 -23.47
C GLU A 83 21.00 -12.96 -24.96
N ASP A 84 20.17 -12.38 -25.81
CA ASP A 84 20.30 -12.44 -27.27
C ASP A 84 21.65 -11.86 -27.74
N LYS A 85 22.06 -10.71 -27.16
CA LYS A 85 23.39 -10.13 -27.42
C LYS A 85 24.50 -11.08 -27.00
N PHE A 86 24.39 -11.67 -25.82
CA PHE A 86 25.40 -12.58 -25.32
C PHE A 86 25.53 -13.86 -26.15
N ARG A 87 24.41 -14.39 -26.66
CA ARG A 87 24.40 -15.50 -27.62
C ARG A 87 25.09 -15.12 -28.91
N GLU A 88 24.78 -13.95 -29.47
CA GLU A 88 25.42 -13.47 -30.70
C GLU A 88 26.94 -13.33 -30.55
N GLU A 89 27.41 -12.79 -29.42
CA GLU A 89 28.84 -12.69 -29.13
C GLU A 89 29.50 -14.05 -28.93
N LEU A 90 28.82 -14.97 -28.24
CA LEU A 90 29.30 -16.34 -28.08
C LEU A 90 29.43 -17.06 -29.42
N ASP A 91 28.45 -16.92 -30.31
CA ASP A 91 28.47 -17.52 -31.64
C ASP A 91 29.63 -16.97 -32.49
N LYS A 92 29.91 -15.65 -32.40
CA LYS A 92 31.10 -15.05 -33.04
C LYS A 92 32.40 -15.63 -32.49
N LEU A 93 32.49 -15.93 -31.19
CA LEU A 93 33.66 -16.59 -30.60
C LEU A 93 33.81 -18.04 -31.09
N LYS A 94 32.71 -18.79 -31.15
CA LYS A 94 32.68 -20.16 -31.68
C LYS A 94 33.10 -20.21 -33.15
N GLU A 95 32.60 -19.28 -33.98
CA GLU A 95 32.98 -19.18 -35.39
C GLU A 95 34.46 -18.87 -35.56
N LYS A 96 35.00 -17.92 -34.78
CA LYS A 96 36.44 -17.60 -34.79
C LYS A 96 37.31 -18.81 -34.43
N ALA A 97 36.92 -19.56 -33.41
CA ALA A 97 37.61 -20.78 -33.00
C ALA A 97 37.56 -21.86 -34.09
N ALA A 98 36.39 -22.08 -34.68
CA ALA A 98 36.21 -23.03 -35.78
C ALA A 98 37.06 -22.68 -37.00
N ASN A 99 37.11 -21.39 -37.39
CA ASN A 99 37.95 -20.89 -38.48
C ASN A 99 39.45 -21.04 -38.20
N ALA A 100 39.86 -21.01 -36.93
CA ALA A 100 41.23 -21.29 -36.50
C ALA A 100 41.51 -22.79 -36.33
N GLY A 101 40.51 -23.66 -36.45
CA GLY A 101 40.66 -25.11 -36.27
C GLY A 101 40.93 -25.54 -34.83
N VAL A 102 40.56 -24.72 -33.84
CA VAL A 102 40.80 -25.01 -32.41
C VAL A 102 39.54 -25.52 -31.73
N ASN A 103 39.68 -26.51 -30.84
CA ASN A 103 38.60 -26.96 -29.97
C ASN A 103 38.49 -26.03 -28.74
N ILE A 104 37.27 -25.57 -28.43
CA ILE A 104 36.97 -24.66 -27.32
C ILE A 104 35.95 -25.23 -26.33
N ASP A 105 35.66 -26.53 -26.37
CA ASP A 105 34.69 -27.17 -25.47
C ASP A 105 35.06 -26.91 -23.99
N ASP A 106 36.36 -26.96 -23.67
CA ASP A 106 36.89 -26.63 -22.34
C ASP A 106 36.61 -25.16 -21.92
N CYS A 107 36.59 -24.23 -22.90
CA CYS A 107 36.30 -22.82 -22.64
C CYS A 107 34.81 -22.57 -22.39
N LEU A 108 33.95 -23.38 -23.03
CA LEU A 108 32.50 -23.28 -22.95
C LEU A 108 31.93 -24.02 -21.73
N ALA A 109 32.61 -25.07 -21.27
CA ALA A 109 32.15 -25.93 -20.18
C ALA A 109 31.72 -25.11 -18.94
N GLY A 110 30.43 -25.17 -18.60
CA GLY A 110 29.82 -24.44 -17.49
C GLY A 110 29.59 -22.94 -17.73
N ASN A 111 30.40 -22.27 -18.55
CA ASN A 111 30.24 -20.85 -18.86
C ASN A 111 29.09 -20.59 -19.84
N GLU A 112 28.92 -21.44 -20.85
CA GLU A 112 27.82 -21.31 -21.81
C GLU A 112 26.46 -21.48 -21.12
N ASP A 113 26.31 -22.52 -20.29
CA ASP A 113 25.09 -22.74 -19.51
C ASP A 113 24.84 -21.60 -18.51
N LYS A 114 25.89 -21.08 -17.86
CA LYS A 114 25.76 -19.92 -16.96
C LYS A 114 25.24 -18.70 -17.73
N LEU A 115 25.79 -18.42 -18.91
CA LEU A 115 25.42 -17.28 -19.74
C LEU A 115 23.97 -17.37 -20.23
N VAL A 116 23.54 -18.57 -20.64
CA VAL A 116 22.19 -18.84 -21.13
C VAL A 116 21.13 -18.80 -20.02
N ASN A 117 21.45 -19.29 -18.83
CA ASN A 117 20.48 -19.33 -17.72
C ASN A 117 20.46 -18.06 -16.87
N LEU A 118 21.38 -17.12 -17.14
CA LEU A 118 21.51 -15.89 -16.37
C LEU A 118 20.20 -15.08 -16.28
N PRO A 119 19.47 -14.82 -17.39
CA PRO A 119 18.22 -14.06 -17.34
C PRO A 119 17.17 -14.72 -16.44
N ASN A 120 17.06 -16.05 -16.46
CA ASN A 120 16.10 -16.78 -15.65
C ASN A 120 16.38 -16.60 -14.15
N VAL A 121 17.65 -16.72 -13.74
CA VAL A 121 18.06 -16.52 -12.33
C VAL A 121 17.73 -15.10 -11.87
N PHE A 122 18.07 -14.08 -12.68
CA PHE A 122 17.82 -12.69 -12.31
C PHE A 122 16.33 -12.30 -12.39
N THR A 123 15.55 -12.95 -13.26
CA THR A 123 14.10 -12.77 -13.33
C THR A 123 13.43 -13.32 -12.07
N GLU A 124 13.79 -14.52 -11.62
CA GLU A 124 13.27 -15.10 -10.38
C GLU A 124 13.59 -14.21 -9.16
N ASP A 125 14.84 -13.77 -9.05
CA ASP A 125 15.28 -12.85 -8.00
C ASP A 125 14.51 -11.50 -8.04
N MET A 126 14.27 -10.97 -9.23
CA MET A 126 13.50 -9.74 -9.42
C MET A 126 12.07 -9.91 -8.93
N VAL A 127 11.38 -10.97 -9.38
CA VAL A 127 9.99 -11.26 -8.98
C VAL A 127 9.88 -11.40 -7.46
N HIS A 128 10.85 -12.07 -6.82
CA HIS A 128 10.92 -12.14 -5.36
C HIS A 128 11.06 -10.76 -4.71
N CYS A 129 11.98 -9.91 -5.20
CA CYS A 129 12.16 -8.56 -4.68
C CYS A 129 10.90 -7.70 -4.83
N VAL A 130 10.23 -7.78 -5.99
CA VAL A 130 8.99 -7.04 -6.26
C VAL A 130 7.85 -7.54 -5.37
N SER A 131 7.68 -8.85 -5.24
CA SER A 131 6.68 -9.46 -4.35
C SER A 131 6.86 -9.01 -2.90
N ASP A 132 8.09 -9.00 -2.39
CA ASP A 132 8.39 -8.54 -1.03
C ASP A 132 7.98 -7.06 -0.81
N ARG A 133 8.08 -6.22 -1.85
CA ARG A 133 7.67 -4.81 -1.79
C ARG A 133 6.16 -4.67 -1.84
N ILE A 134 5.47 -5.49 -2.63
CA ILE A 134 4.00 -5.51 -2.69
C ILE A 134 3.44 -5.98 -1.34
N ASP A 135 4.01 -7.02 -0.74
CA ASP A 135 3.60 -7.53 0.58
C ASP A 135 3.77 -6.48 1.68
N GLN A 136 4.83 -5.66 1.62
CA GLN A 136 4.98 -4.49 2.49
C GLN A 136 3.83 -3.49 2.30
N GLY A 137 3.42 -3.22 1.06
CA GLY A 137 2.26 -2.36 0.78
C GLY A 137 0.95 -2.90 1.33
N ILE A 138 0.73 -4.21 1.20
CA ILE A 138 -0.44 -4.88 1.78
C ILE A 138 -0.43 -4.73 3.30
N SER A 139 0.73 -4.85 3.95
CA SER A 139 0.83 -4.68 5.40
C SER A 139 0.46 -3.26 5.85
N TYR A 140 0.88 -2.22 5.11
CA TYR A 140 0.50 -0.84 5.43
C TYR A 140 -1.01 -0.62 5.31
N ALA A 141 -1.64 -1.19 4.27
CA ALA A 141 -3.09 -1.13 4.11
C ALA A 141 -3.83 -1.86 5.25
N GLN A 142 -3.33 -3.02 5.68
CA GLN A 142 -3.89 -3.76 6.81
C GLN A 142 -3.76 -3.00 8.13
N ASP A 143 -2.59 -2.40 8.41
CA ASP A 143 -2.38 -1.57 9.59
C ASP A 143 -3.34 -0.39 9.64
N ALA A 144 -3.58 0.26 8.50
CA ALA A 144 -4.56 1.33 8.38
C ALA A 144 -5.98 0.83 8.67
N LEU A 145 -6.38 -0.30 8.10
CA LEU A 145 -7.70 -0.91 8.36
C LEU A 145 -7.87 -1.30 9.83
N ASP A 146 -6.81 -1.77 10.50
CA ASP A 146 -6.85 -2.10 11.92
C ASP A 146 -6.92 -0.86 12.82
N ALA A 147 -6.21 0.22 12.46
CA ALA A 147 -6.37 1.52 13.13
C ALA A 147 -7.80 2.05 13.00
N VAL A 148 -8.39 1.82 11.83
CA VAL A 148 -9.76 2.20 11.51
C VAL A 148 -10.80 1.35 12.25
N LYS A 149 -10.60 0.03 12.42
CA LYS A 149 -11.47 -0.82 13.26
C LYS A 149 -11.56 -0.33 14.71
N LYS A 150 -10.48 0.25 15.26
CA LYS A 150 -10.51 0.86 16.60
C LYS A 150 -11.48 2.03 16.67
N VAL A 151 -11.67 2.77 15.57
CA VAL A 151 -12.68 3.84 15.50
C VAL A 151 -14.09 3.26 15.57
N VAL A 152 -14.33 2.11 14.94
CA VAL A 152 -15.62 1.40 15.08
C VAL A 152 -15.85 0.95 16.52
N GLU A 153 -14.83 0.40 17.18
CA GLU A 153 -14.91 0.04 18.61
C GLU A 153 -15.17 1.27 19.50
N GLU A 154 -14.59 2.44 19.19
CA GLU A 154 -14.88 3.70 19.89
C GLU A 154 -16.36 4.09 19.74
N VAL A 155 -16.95 3.96 18.54
CA VAL A 155 -18.38 4.23 18.30
C VAL A 155 -19.28 3.24 19.05
N GLU A 156 -18.93 1.95 19.06
CA GLU A 156 -19.65 0.92 19.83
C GLU A 156 -19.60 1.18 21.35
N ASN A 157 -18.45 1.65 21.86
CA ASN A 157 -18.31 2.03 23.26
C ASN A 157 -19.21 3.23 23.61
N ILE A 158 -19.28 4.26 22.76
CA ILE A 158 -20.18 5.40 22.95
C ILE A 158 -21.65 4.95 22.99
N LYS A 159 -22.03 4.00 22.13
CA LYS A 159 -23.36 3.40 22.13
C LYS A 159 -23.70 2.72 23.46
N GLN A 160 -22.73 2.05 24.06
CA GLN A 160 -22.91 1.43 25.37
C GLN A 160 -22.98 2.48 26.49
N GLU A 161 -22.16 3.53 26.44
CA GLU A 161 -22.19 4.63 27.40
C GLU A 161 -23.56 5.37 27.43
N ILE A 162 -24.19 5.55 26.26
CA ILE A 162 -25.56 6.10 26.17
C ILE A 162 -26.56 5.21 26.94
N LYS A 163 -26.43 3.88 26.82
CA LYS A 163 -27.30 2.94 27.55
C LYS A 163 -27.07 3.04 29.05
N ASP A 164 -25.81 3.17 29.47
CA ASP A 164 -25.38 3.14 30.86
C ASP A 164 -25.68 4.45 31.63
N CYS A 165 -26.02 5.56 30.96
CA CYS A 165 -26.36 6.84 31.60
C CYS A 165 -27.58 6.77 32.56
N GLY A 166 -28.37 5.70 32.57
CA GLY A 166 -29.46 5.49 33.53
C GLY A 166 -30.63 6.48 33.39
N HIS A 167 -31.25 6.86 34.52
CA HIS A 167 -32.45 7.72 34.57
C HIS A 167 -32.30 8.94 35.52
N GLY A 168 -33.17 9.93 35.33
CA GLY A 168 -33.26 11.16 36.13
C GLY A 168 -32.24 12.23 35.77
N LEU A 169 -32.14 13.29 36.58
CA LEU A 169 -31.27 14.46 36.33
C LEU A 169 -29.78 14.14 36.08
N LYS A 170 -29.25 13.05 36.67
CA LYS A 170 -27.87 12.59 36.41
C LYS A 170 -27.72 12.03 34.99
N ALA A 171 -28.75 11.36 34.48
CA ALA A 171 -28.78 10.85 33.11
C ALA A 171 -28.76 11.99 32.09
N VAL A 172 -29.48 13.09 32.35
CA VAL A 172 -29.46 14.26 31.45
C VAL A 172 -28.05 14.84 31.31
N LYS A 173 -27.32 15.00 32.42
CA LYS A 173 -25.93 15.50 32.37
C LYS A 173 -24.98 14.53 31.67
N CYS A 174 -25.17 13.22 31.88
CA CYS A 174 -24.41 12.17 31.21
C CYS A 174 -24.64 12.21 29.70
N LEU A 175 -25.89 12.17 29.26
CA LEU A 175 -26.28 12.19 27.86
C LEU A 175 -25.88 13.49 27.14
N ALA A 176 -26.01 14.65 27.80
CA ALA A 176 -25.56 15.92 27.22
C ALA A 176 -24.05 15.95 26.98
N LYS A 177 -23.25 15.38 27.91
CA LYS A 177 -21.80 15.26 27.73
C LYS A 177 -21.45 14.32 26.57
N LEU A 178 -22.15 13.19 26.45
CA LEU A 178 -21.98 12.26 25.34
C LEU A 178 -22.40 12.88 24.00
N ALA A 179 -23.52 13.61 23.95
CA ALA A 179 -23.97 14.29 22.76
C ALA A 179 -22.92 15.29 22.23
N LEU A 180 -22.28 16.07 23.11
CA LEU A 180 -21.18 16.97 22.72
C LEU A 180 -19.95 16.23 22.22
N GLN A 181 -19.63 15.08 22.82
CA GLN A 181 -18.53 14.23 22.39
C GLN A 181 -18.83 13.64 20.99
N ILE A 182 -20.02 13.09 20.79
CA ILE A 182 -20.49 12.57 19.50
C ILE A 182 -20.48 13.65 18.43
N GLU A 183 -20.97 14.86 18.75
CA GLU A 183 -20.98 15.98 17.79
C GLU A 183 -19.57 16.34 17.31
N LYS A 184 -18.58 16.30 18.21
CA LYS A 184 -17.18 16.47 17.83
C LYS A 184 -16.70 15.30 16.96
N ASP A 185 -17.00 14.08 17.39
CA ASP A 185 -16.53 12.84 16.76
C ASP A 185 -17.10 12.64 15.35
N ILE A 186 -18.30 13.14 15.07
CA ILE A 186 -18.91 13.15 13.72
C ILE A 186 -17.97 13.78 12.68
N THR A 187 -17.14 14.73 13.11
CA THR A 187 -16.19 15.39 12.22
C THR A 187 -14.76 14.89 12.42
N SER A 188 -14.32 14.68 13.66
CA SER A 188 -12.92 14.33 13.90
C SER A 188 -12.58 12.89 13.53
N LEU A 189 -13.50 11.94 13.69
CA LEU A 189 -13.22 10.54 13.34
C LEU A 189 -13.08 10.34 11.83
N PRO A 190 -14.01 10.82 10.96
CA PRO A 190 -13.81 10.74 9.51
C PRO A 190 -12.51 11.40 9.04
N THR A 191 -12.20 12.61 9.53
CA THR A 191 -10.95 13.30 9.16
C THR A 191 -9.70 12.53 9.61
N LYS A 192 -9.75 11.83 10.74
CA LYS A 192 -8.65 10.99 11.19
C LYS A 192 -8.47 9.77 10.27
N ILE A 193 -9.58 9.10 9.90
CA ILE A 193 -9.56 7.99 8.94
C ILE A 193 -8.95 8.45 7.60
N GLU A 194 -9.42 9.58 7.06
CA GLU A 194 -8.90 10.16 5.82
C GLU A 194 -7.39 10.45 5.91
N ALA A 195 -6.91 11.00 7.03
CA ALA A 195 -5.50 11.31 7.22
C ALA A 195 -4.62 10.04 7.31
N ASP A 196 -5.07 9.03 8.05
CA ASP A 196 -4.35 7.76 8.20
C ASP A 196 -4.28 7.00 6.86
N VAL A 197 -5.38 7.01 6.09
CA VAL A 197 -5.44 6.43 4.75
C VAL A 197 -4.54 7.20 3.78
N ALA A 198 -4.59 8.54 3.78
CA ALA A 198 -3.75 9.34 2.90
C ALA A 198 -2.26 9.13 3.17
N ALA A 199 -1.86 9.02 4.44
CA ALA A 199 -0.50 8.68 4.82
C ALA A 199 -0.10 7.29 4.31
N THR A 200 -1.00 6.32 4.40
CA THR A 200 -0.80 4.95 3.91
C THR A 200 -0.69 4.89 2.40
N VAL A 201 -1.56 5.58 1.66
CA VAL A 201 -1.49 5.71 0.20
C VAL A 201 -0.16 6.33 -0.23
N ALA A 202 0.36 7.31 0.52
CA ALA A 202 1.67 7.88 0.24
C ALA A 202 2.82 6.87 0.45
N LEU A 203 2.73 6.00 1.45
CA LEU A 203 3.69 4.90 1.65
C LEU A 203 3.60 3.87 0.51
N ILE A 204 2.39 3.51 0.09
CA ILE A 204 2.16 2.60 -1.04
C ILE A 204 2.73 3.21 -2.33
N ALA A 205 2.53 4.50 -2.58
CA ALA A 205 3.10 5.18 -3.75
C ALA A 205 4.64 5.14 -3.77
N GLN A 206 5.30 5.18 -2.61
CA GLN A 206 6.77 5.03 -2.53
C GLN A 206 7.25 3.61 -2.89
N LEU A 207 6.38 2.61 -2.90
CA LEU A 207 6.74 1.27 -3.35
C LEU A 207 7.01 1.23 -4.85
N GLU A 208 6.38 2.10 -5.65
CA GLU A 208 6.64 2.16 -7.09
C GLU A 208 8.13 2.34 -7.39
N ASP A 209 8.81 3.25 -6.66
CA ASP A 209 10.24 3.48 -6.86
C ASP A 209 11.10 2.32 -6.35
N LYS A 210 10.69 1.65 -5.28
CA LYS A 210 11.38 0.44 -4.78
C LYS A 210 11.22 -0.76 -5.72
N VAL A 211 10.05 -0.88 -6.37
CA VAL A 211 9.79 -1.90 -7.39
C VAL A 211 10.65 -1.64 -8.62
N LYS A 212 10.76 -0.38 -9.06
CA LYS A 212 11.70 0.00 -10.12
C LYS A 212 13.14 -0.33 -9.75
N GLU A 213 13.56 -0.03 -8.53
CA GLU A 213 14.90 -0.33 -8.02
C GLU A 213 15.19 -1.83 -8.01
N CYS A 214 14.23 -2.66 -7.57
CA CYS A 214 14.35 -4.12 -7.65
C CYS A 214 14.64 -4.59 -9.09
N ALA A 215 13.87 -4.08 -10.05
CA ALA A 215 14.00 -4.46 -11.45
C ALA A 215 15.31 -3.97 -12.07
N SER A 216 15.61 -2.66 -11.96
CA SER A 216 16.80 -2.07 -12.56
C SER A 216 18.08 -2.70 -12.03
N THR A 217 18.15 -2.94 -10.70
CA THR A 217 19.31 -3.58 -10.09
C THR A 217 19.54 -4.98 -10.67
N LYS A 218 18.47 -5.75 -10.89
CA LYS A 218 18.59 -7.11 -11.43
C LYS A 218 18.93 -7.13 -12.91
N VAL A 219 18.45 -6.16 -13.69
CA VAL A 219 18.87 -5.99 -15.09
C VAL A 219 20.37 -5.67 -15.15
N ASP A 220 20.85 -4.73 -14.34
CA ASP A 220 22.26 -4.34 -14.29
C ASP A 220 23.16 -5.50 -13.84
N GLU A 221 22.74 -6.28 -12.83
CA GLU A 221 23.44 -7.48 -12.38
C GLU A 221 23.50 -8.56 -13.48
N CYS A 222 22.40 -8.75 -14.21
CA CYS A 222 22.32 -9.65 -15.35
C CYS A 222 23.30 -9.24 -16.46
N GLU A 223 23.34 -7.96 -16.84
CA GLU A 223 24.29 -7.47 -17.83
C GLU A 223 25.74 -7.67 -17.35
N SER A 224 26.06 -7.23 -16.12
CA SER A 224 27.42 -7.31 -15.59
C SER A 224 27.94 -8.75 -15.46
N GLU A 225 27.13 -9.69 -14.96
CA GLU A 225 27.55 -11.09 -14.81
C GLU A 225 27.69 -11.82 -16.15
N GLY A 226 26.86 -11.47 -17.14
CA GLY A 226 26.98 -12.01 -18.48
C GLY A 226 28.22 -11.51 -19.21
N GLU A 227 28.53 -10.20 -19.13
CA GLU A 227 29.76 -9.63 -19.67
C GLU A 227 31.01 -10.28 -19.08
N LYS A 228 31.05 -10.49 -17.76
CA LYS A 228 32.16 -11.20 -17.10
C LYS A 228 32.31 -12.62 -17.62
N THR A 229 31.20 -13.33 -17.81
CA THR A 229 31.21 -14.71 -18.29
C THR A 229 31.70 -14.78 -19.74
N LEU A 230 31.26 -13.87 -20.61
CA LEU A 230 31.76 -13.75 -21.98
C LEU A 230 33.24 -13.39 -22.04
N ALA A 231 33.72 -12.48 -21.19
CA ALA A 231 35.12 -12.12 -21.14
C ALA A 231 36.02 -13.31 -20.78
N ILE A 232 35.56 -14.18 -19.85
CA ILE A 232 36.26 -15.43 -19.50
C ILE A 232 36.34 -16.36 -20.71
N ILE A 233 35.23 -16.57 -21.42
CA ILE A 233 35.21 -17.42 -22.63
C ILE A 233 36.14 -16.83 -23.69
N ALA A 234 36.02 -15.53 -23.98
CA ALA A 234 36.81 -14.85 -25.00
C ALA A 234 38.33 -14.94 -24.71
N ALA A 235 38.74 -14.76 -23.46
CA ALA A 235 40.14 -14.90 -23.05
C ALA A 235 40.65 -16.35 -23.24
N CYS A 236 39.83 -17.34 -22.86
CA CYS A 236 40.16 -18.75 -23.07
C CYS A 236 40.31 -19.09 -24.56
N VAL A 237 39.35 -18.69 -25.39
CA VAL A 237 39.38 -18.90 -26.85
C VAL A 237 40.61 -18.24 -27.47
N ALA A 238 40.90 -17.00 -27.11
CA ALA A 238 42.08 -16.28 -27.61
C ALA A 238 43.39 -17.00 -27.27
N SER A 239 43.51 -17.56 -26.06
CA SER A 239 44.70 -18.32 -25.66
C SER A 239 44.92 -19.58 -26.51
N LYS A 240 43.83 -20.25 -26.92
CA LYS A 240 43.87 -21.45 -27.75
C LYS A 240 44.25 -21.14 -29.20
N ILE A 241 43.84 -19.98 -29.74
CA ILE A 241 44.13 -19.57 -31.13
C ILE A 241 45.61 -19.19 -31.33
N ILE A 242 46.24 -18.62 -30.31
CA ILE A 242 47.63 -18.14 -30.39
C ILE A 242 48.66 -19.29 -30.22
N THR A 243 48.21 -20.45 -29.75
CA THR A 243 49.05 -21.62 -29.46
C THR A 243 49.06 -22.58 -30.64
#